data_AF-A0A1I4DK56-F1
#
_entry.id   AF-A0A1I4DK56-F1
#
_cell.length_a   1.000
_cell.length_b   1.000
_cell.length_c   1.000
_cell.angle_alpha   90.00
_cell.angle_beta   90.00
_cell.angle_gamma   90.00
#
_symmetry.space_group_name_H-M   'P 1'
#
loop_
_entity.id
_entity.type
_entity.pdbx_description
1 polymer ?
#
loop_
_entity_poly.entity_id
_entity_poly.type
_entity_poly.pdbx_seq_one_letter_code
_entity_poly.pdbx_strand_id
1 'polypeptide(L)'
;MDKHERIFIGILISIALICWCPWMTNTFAQFRAIGSFQASQKGILDGCGVNCKGCGVIDTKKVLFGYSVTVEYACGLLPKDSPEYHKSTEKFVSFIGTVH
;
A
#
# COMPACT_ATOMS: atom_id res chain seq x y z
N MET A 1 41.44 -9.18 -1.93
CA MET A 1 40.00 -9.04 -2.19
C MET A 1 39.79 -9.16 -3.69
N ASP A 2 39.41 -10.36 -4.11
CA ASP A 2 39.36 -10.74 -5.52
C ASP A 2 38.24 -10.01 -6.26
N LYS A 3 38.37 -9.87 -7.59
CA LYS A 3 37.35 -9.22 -8.44
C LYS A 3 35.97 -9.84 -8.24
N HIS A 4 35.91 -11.16 -8.10
CA HIS A 4 34.66 -11.89 -7.84
C HIS A 4 34.04 -11.52 -6.50
N GLU A 5 34.84 -11.40 -5.45
CA GLU A 5 34.40 -11.03 -4.10
C GLU A 5 33.76 -9.64 -4.07
N ARG A 6 34.34 -8.66 -4.77
CA ARG A 6 33.76 -7.32 -4.92
C ARG A 6 32.40 -7.33 -5.62
N ILE A 7 32.27 -8.17 -6.65
CA ILE A 7 31.00 -8.32 -7.39
C ILE A 7 29.93 -8.94 -6.49
N PHE A 8 30.26 -10.00 -5.74
CA PHE A 8 29.33 -10.63 -4.80
C PHE A 8 28.85 -9.66 -3.72
N ILE A 9 29.77 -8.90 -3.12
CA ILE A 9 29.42 -7.89 -2.11
C ILE A 9 28.49 -6.83 -2.73
N GLY A 10 28.80 -6.36 -3.94
CA GLY A 10 27.95 -5.41 -4.67
C GLY A 10 26.52 -5.93 -4.86
N ILE A 11 26.36 -7.18 -5.31
CA ILE A 11 25.06 -7.81 -5.52
C ILE A 11 24.28 -7.94 -4.19
N LEU A 12 24.94 -8.37 -3.12
CA LEU A 12 24.31 -8.51 -1.80
C LEU A 12 23.82 -7.16 -1.27
N ILE A 13 24.60 -6.09 -1.44
CA ILE A 13 24.20 -4.74 -1.06
C ILE A 13 23.00 -4.27 -1.91
N SER A 14 23.02 -4.51 -3.23
CA SER A 14 21.90 -4.16 -4.10
C SER A 14 20.61 -4.88 -3.70
N ILE A 15 20.67 -6.18 -3.39
CA ILE A 15 19.51 -6.95 -2.92
C ILE A 15 19.02 -6.39 -1.58
N ALA A 16 19.91 -6.11 -0.63
CA ALA A 16 19.54 -5.54 0.66
C ALA A 16 18.85 -4.17 0.51
N LEU A 17 19.36 -3.30 -0.37
CA LEU A 17 18.75 -2.00 -0.67
C LEU A 17 17.35 -2.15 -1.29
N ILE A 18 17.16 -3.12 -2.17
CA ILE A 18 15.86 -3.41 -2.79
C ILE A 18 14.86 -3.95 -1.76
N CYS A 19 15.29 -4.90 -0.93
CA CYS A 19 14.46 -5.46 0.15
C CYS A 19 14.02 -4.38 1.15
N TRP A 20 14.92 -3.45 1.48
CA TRP A 20 14.65 -2.37 2.43
C TRP A 20 13.94 -1.18 1.80
N CYS A 21 13.98 -1.01 0.48
CA CYS A 21 13.34 0.07 -0.28
C CYS A 21 13.43 1.46 0.40
N PRO A 22 14.64 1.97 0.73
CA PRO A 22 14.82 3.20 1.52
C PRO A 22 14.22 4.45 0.88
N TRP A 23 14.00 4.46 -0.43
CA TRP A 23 13.39 5.57 -1.15
C TRP A 23 11.86 5.60 -1.01
N MET A 24 11.22 4.55 -0.47
CA MET A 24 9.79 4.56 -0.20
C MET A 24 9.49 4.96 1.24
N THR A 25 8.47 5.82 1.39
CA THR A 25 7.97 6.27 2.68
C THR A 25 6.57 5.71 2.94
N ASN A 26 6.17 5.69 4.23
CA ASN A 26 4.80 5.32 4.62
C ASN A 26 3.76 6.15 3.86
N THR A 27 3.92 7.47 3.83
CA THR A 27 2.97 8.39 3.16
C THR A 27 2.85 8.10 1.67
N PHE A 28 3.95 7.79 0.99
CA PHE A 28 3.91 7.40 -0.42
C PHE A 28 3.11 6.11 -0.63
N ALA A 29 3.36 5.08 0.18
CA ALA A 29 2.61 3.82 0.10
C ALA A 29 1.11 4.03 0.36
N GLN A 30 0.76 4.82 1.38
CA GLN A 30 -0.63 5.17 1.69
C GLN A 30 -1.32 5.88 0.54
N PHE A 31 -0.67 6.89 -0.04
CA PHE A 31 -1.17 7.63 -1.19
C PHE A 31 -1.44 6.71 -2.39
N ARG A 32 -0.49 5.80 -2.70
CA ARG A 32 -0.64 4.83 -3.80
C ARG A 32 -1.78 3.84 -3.54
N ALA A 33 -1.89 3.32 -2.32
CA ALA A 33 -2.93 2.38 -1.93
C ALA A 33 -4.34 3.01 -2.04
N ILE A 34 -4.55 4.21 -1.48
CA ILE A 34 -5.83 4.93 -1.58
C ILE A 34 -6.14 5.24 -3.05
N GLY A 35 -5.17 5.77 -3.81
CA GLY A 35 -5.38 6.11 -5.22
C GLY A 35 -5.75 4.90 -6.07
N SER A 36 -5.10 3.76 -5.86
CA SER A 36 -5.44 2.49 -6.52
C SER A 36 -6.84 2.00 -6.14
N PHE A 37 -7.20 2.06 -4.86
CA PHE A 37 -8.53 1.70 -4.39
C PHE A 37 -9.59 2.59 -5.05
N GLN A 38 -9.44 3.91 -5.00
CA GLN A 38 -10.38 4.86 -5.61
C GLN A 38 -10.49 4.66 -7.12
N ALA A 39 -9.37 4.38 -7.81
CA ALA A 39 -9.37 4.06 -9.23
C ALA A 39 -10.16 2.78 -9.53
N SER A 40 -10.07 1.75 -8.68
CA SER A 40 -10.83 0.50 -8.83
C SER A 40 -12.34 0.67 -8.67
N GLN A 41 -12.77 1.70 -7.94
CA GLN A 41 -14.18 2.01 -7.68
C GLN A 41 -14.76 3.03 -8.67
N LYS A 42 -13.91 3.63 -9.52
CA LYS A 42 -14.32 4.68 -10.46
C LYS A 42 -15.30 4.10 -11.50
N GLY A 43 -16.49 4.68 -11.58
CA GLY A 43 -17.52 4.28 -12.54
C GLY A 43 -18.47 3.17 -12.04
N ILE A 44 -18.29 2.68 -10.82
CA ILE A 44 -19.25 1.78 -10.16
C ILE A 44 -20.34 2.64 -9.51
N LEU A 45 -21.60 2.48 -9.93
CA LEU A 45 -22.76 3.24 -9.44
C LEU A 45 -22.93 3.14 -7.91
N ASP A 46 -22.91 1.92 -7.37
CA ASP A 46 -22.90 1.64 -5.93
C ASP A 46 -21.50 1.32 -5.42
N GLY A 47 -20.52 2.14 -5.86
CA GLY A 47 -19.12 1.96 -5.51
C GLY A 47 -18.84 2.14 -4.02
N CYS A 48 -17.66 1.67 -3.62
CA CYS A 48 -17.13 1.89 -2.29
C CYS A 48 -16.27 3.15 -2.23
N GLY A 49 -16.20 3.78 -1.06
CA GLY A 49 -15.45 5.01 -0.85
C GLY A 49 -14.82 5.09 0.53
N VAL A 50 -13.77 5.90 0.62
CA VAL A 50 -13.08 6.23 1.88
C VAL A 50 -13.59 7.53 2.51
N ASN A 51 -14.64 8.14 1.96
CA ASN A 51 -15.23 9.39 2.46
C ASN A 51 -16.30 9.10 3.53
N CYS A 52 -15.88 8.42 4.58
CA CYS A 52 -16.66 8.08 5.77
C CYS A 52 -15.85 8.38 7.02
N LYS A 53 -16.53 8.64 8.15
CA LYS A 53 -15.85 8.99 9.40
C LYS A 53 -15.05 7.78 9.93
N GLY A 54 -13.72 7.87 9.89
CA GLY A 54 -12.83 6.80 10.32
C GLY A 54 -12.29 5.93 9.17
N CYS A 55 -12.82 6.08 7.96
CA CYS A 55 -12.31 5.42 6.77
C CYS A 55 -11.02 6.06 6.24
N GLY A 56 -10.32 5.34 5.39
CA GLY A 56 -9.01 5.70 4.87
C GLY A 56 -7.97 4.66 5.23
N VAL A 57 -6.72 5.07 5.41
CA VAL A 57 -5.68 4.13 5.86
C VAL A 57 -5.75 3.97 7.36
N ILE A 58 -5.96 2.73 7.82
CA ILE A 58 -6.00 2.38 9.24
C ILE A 58 -4.72 1.69 9.74
N ASP A 59 -3.93 1.10 8.83
CA ASP A 59 -2.65 0.48 9.17
C ASP A 59 -1.67 0.58 8.00
N THR A 60 -0.38 0.66 8.29
CA THR A 60 0.70 0.65 7.30
C THR A 60 1.92 -0.03 7.89
N LYS A 61 2.32 -1.14 7.27
CA LYS A 61 3.45 -1.95 7.71
C LYS A 61 4.47 -2.06 6.61
N LYS A 62 5.74 -1.81 6.96
CA LYS A 62 6.87 -2.11 6.07
C LYS A 62 7.05 -3.63 6.01
N VAL A 63 7.17 -4.15 4.80
CA VAL A 63 7.39 -5.58 4.53
C VAL A 63 8.54 -5.74 3.55
N LEU A 64 8.99 -6.97 3.33
CA LEU A 64 9.99 -7.23 2.29
C LEU A 64 9.49 -6.71 0.95
N PHE A 65 10.32 -5.94 0.26
CA PHE A 65 10.05 -5.39 -1.07
C PHE A 65 8.89 -4.38 -1.12
N GLY A 66 8.48 -3.75 -0.01
CA GLY A 66 7.41 -2.76 -0.06
C GLY A 66 6.69 -2.49 1.25
N TYR A 67 5.39 -2.19 1.14
CA TYR A 67 4.49 -1.92 2.26
C TYR A 67 3.18 -2.67 2.09
N SER A 68 2.66 -3.20 3.19
CA SER A 68 1.26 -3.56 3.32
C SER A 68 0.49 -2.37 3.90
N VAL A 69 -0.60 -1.98 3.25
CA VAL A 69 -1.46 -0.87 3.66
C VAL A 69 -2.88 -1.40 3.82
N THR A 70 -3.46 -1.24 5.01
CA THR A 70 -4.87 -1.58 5.22
C THR A 70 -5.73 -0.34 5.01
N VAL A 71 -6.67 -0.43 4.07
CA VAL A 71 -7.62 0.63 3.72
C VAL A 71 -9.01 0.22 4.20
N GLU A 72 -9.58 1.05 5.05
CA GLU A 72 -10.98 0.96 5.48
C GLU A 72 -11.88 1.83 4.60
N TYR A 73 -13.03 1.29 4.23
CA TYR A 73 -13.99 1.90 3.31
C TYR A 73 -15.43 1.48 3.63
N ALA A 74 -16.39 2.26 3.15
CA ALA A 74 -17.82 1.92 3.18
C ALA A 74 -18.38 1.87 1.76
N CYS A 75 -19.44 1.09 1.54
CA CYS A 75 -20.06 0.92 0.21
C CYS A 75 -21.52 1.34 0.21
N GLY A 76 -21.98 1.89 -0.92
CA GLY A 76 -23.37 2.26 -1.15
C GLY A 76 -23.86 3.45 -0.30
N LEU A 77 -25.19 3.54 -0.16
CA LEU A 77 -25.91 4.56 0.61
C LEU A 77 -26.16 4.16 2.08
N LEU A 78 -25.42 3.17 2.57
CA LEU A 78 -25.47 2.80 4.00
C LEU A 78 -25.02 4.00 4.85
N PRO A 79 -25.45 4.10 6.13
CA PRO A 79 -25.02 5.17 7.01
C PRO A 79 -23.49 5.14 7.10
N LYS A 80 -22.84 6.08 6.40
CA LYS A 80 -21.38 6.15 6.24
C LYS A 80 -20.63 6.31 7.57
N ASP A 81 -21.35 6.61 8.65
CA ASP A 81 -20.81 6.87 9.98
C ASP A 81 -21.07 5.71 10.96
N SER A 82 -21.65 4.59 10.50
CA SER A 82 -21.86 3.40 11.32
C SER A 82 -20.71 2.40 11.11
N PRO A 83 -19.84 2.19 12.12
CA PRO A 83 -18.66 1.32 12.00
C PRO A 83 -18.99 -0.12 11.59
N GLU A 84 -20.22 -0.57 11.86
CA GLU A 84 -20.69 -1.91 11.50
C GLU A 84 -20.72 -2.18 9.98
N TYR A 85 -20.71 -1.13 9.16
CA TYR A 85 -20.68 -1.25 7.70
C TYR A 85 -19.31 -0.96 7.09
N HIS A 86 -18.29 -0.70 7.93
CA HIS A 86 -16.94 -0.52 7.45
C HIS A 86 -16.36 -1.86 7.01
N LYS A 87 -15.69 -1.84 5.86
CA LYS A 87 -14.95 -2.97 5.32
C LYS A 87 -13.50 -2.57 5.19
N SER A 88 -12.59 -3.53 5.38
CA SER A 88 -11.17 -3.32 5.21
C SER A 88 -10.63 -4.17 4.06
N THR A 89 -9.71 -3.61 3.30
CA THR A 89 -8.91 -4.34 2.31
C THR A 89 -7.43 -4.07 2.54
N GLU A 90 -6.61 -5.10 2.38
CA GLU A 90 -5.16 -4.95 2.39
C GLU A 90 -4.67 -4.69 0.95
N LYS A 91 -3.75 -3.75 0.81
CA LYS A 91 -3.10 -3.40 -0.45
C LYS A 91 -1.59 -3.47 -0.30
N PHE A 92 -0.95 -4.21 -1.19
CA PHE A 92 0.50 -4.31 -1.23
C PHE A 92 1.06 -3.27 -2.20
N VAL A 93 1.93 -2.39 -1.71
CA VAL A 93 2.67 -1.42 -2.51
C VAL A 93 4.12 -1.87 -2.64
N SER A 94 4.51 -2.25 -3.85
CA SER A 94 5.86 -2.74 -4.14
C SER A 94 6.92 -1.64 -4.00
N PHE A 95 8.19 -2.03 -3.93
CA PHE A 95 9.35 -1.14 -3.87
C PHE A 95 9.45 -0.18 -5.06
N ILE A 96 8.79 -0.48 -6.20
CA ILE A 96 8.69 0.41 -7.37
C ILE A 96 7.37 1.20 -7.42
N GLY A 97 6.51 1.08 -6.42
CA GLY A 97 5.26 1.84 -6.29
C GLY A 97 4.06 1.28 -7.06
N THR A 98 4.10 0.02 -7.49
CA THR A 98 2.92 -0.69 -8.04
C THR A 98 2.05 -1.23 -6.90
N VAL A 99 0.73 -1.21 -7.09
CA VAL A 99 -0.24 -1.64 -6.07
C VAL A 99 -0.94 -2.91 -6.52
N HIS A 100 -1.08 -3.86 -5.59
CA HIS A 100 -1.78 -5.13 -5.76
C HIS A 100 -2.88 -5.22 -4.69
#